data_AF-A0A2S9S0Z1-F1
#
_entry.id   AF-A0A2S9S0Z1-F1
#
_cell.length_a   1.000
_cell.length_b   1.000
_cell.length_c   1.000
_cell.angle_alpha   90.00
_cell.angle_beta   90.00
_cell.angle_gamma   90.00
#
_symmetry.space_group_name_H-M   'P 1'
#
loop_
_entity.id
_entity.type
_entity.pdbx_description
1 polymer ?
#
loop_
_entity_poly.entity_id
_entity_poly.type
_entity_poly.pdbx_seq_one_letter_code
_entity_poly.pdbx_strand_id
1 'polypeptide(L)' 'MTEQEKVRLNEILQQAAMQLVKAQTYLRTGQSQYAAVYVGNVQNLLPGLRMRLGKV' A
#
# COMPACT_ATOMS: atom_id res chain seq x y z
N MET A 1 14.91 -11.76 -10.31
CA MET A 1 13.45 -11.50 -10.23
C MET A 1 12.79 -11.98 -11.52
N THR A 2 11.71 -12.76 -11.42
CA THR A 2 10.96 -13.25 -12.60
C THR A 2 9.87 -12.27 -13.03
N GLU A 3 9.33 -12.39 -14.25
CA GLU A 3 8.20 -11.55 -14.70
C GLU A 3 6.96 -11.73 -13.83
N GLN A 4 6.67 -12.96 -13.41
CA GLN A 4 5.55 -13.23 -12.51
C GLN A 4 5.75 -12.54 -11.14
N GLU A 5 6.99 -12.47 -10.65
CA GLU A 5 7.30 -11.76 -9.41
C GLU A 5 7.15 -10.25 -9.58
N LYS A 6 7.59 -9.67 -10.70
CA LYS A 6 7.35 -8.24 -11.02
C LYS A 6 5.87 -7.90 -11.01
N VAL A 7 5.03 -8.71 -11.67
CA VAL A 7 3.58 -8.50 -11.69
C VAL A 7 3.00 -8.50 -10.29
N ARG A 8 3.33 -9.49 -9.46
CA ARG A 8 2.86 -9.56 -8.06
C ARG A 8 3.31 -8.35 -7.23
N LEU A 9 4.55 -7.92 -7.37
CA LEU A 9 5.07 -6.75 -6.64
C LEU A 9 4.35 -5.46 -7.09
N ASN A 10 4.06 -5.35 -8.39
CA ASN A 10 3.30 -4.23 -8.94
C ASN A 10 1.84 -4.23 -8.45
N GLU A 11 1.19 -5.39 -8.33
CA GLU A 11 -0.15 -5.50 -7.74
C GLU A 11 -0.18 -5.01 -6.28
N ILE A 12 0.84 -5.35 -5.48
CA ILE A 12 0.97 -4.86 -4.09
C ILE A 12 1.13 -3.33 -4.07
N LEU A 13 1.93 -2.75 -4.98
CA LEU A 13 2.07 -1.30 -5.12
C LEU A 13 0.73 -0.63 -5.47
N GLN A 14 -0.02 -1.21 -6.41
CA GLN A 14 -1.35 -0.70 -6.79
C GLN A 14 -2.34 -0.77 -5.62
N GLN A 15 -2.33 -1.86 -4.85
CA GLN A 15 -3.15 -1.98 -3.64
C GLN A 15 -2.78 -0.92 -2.61
N ALA A 16 -1.49 -0.70 -2.34
CA ALA A 16 -1.04 0.34 -1.42
C ALA A 16 -1.47 1.74 -1.87
N ALA A 17 -1.32 2.06 -3.16
CA ALA A 17 -1.76 3.34 -3.73
C ALA A 17 -3.27 3.55 -3.57
N MET A 18 -4.08 2.53 -3.87
CA MET A 18 -5.54 2.60 -3.69
C MET A 18 -5.93 2.86 -2.22
N GLN A 19 -5.24 2.23 -1.26
CA GLN A 19 -5.49 2.45 0.17
C GLN A 19 -5.16 3.90 0.55
N LEU A 20 -4.05 4.47 0.06
CA LEU A 20 -3.70 5.88 0.30
C LEU A 20 -4.73 6.85 -0.30
N VAL A 21 -5.27 6.56 -1.49
CA VAL A 21 -6.36 7.37 -2.09
C VAL A 21 -7.62 7.34 -1.23
N LYS A 22 -7.97 6.18 -0.66
CA LYS A 22 -9.08 6.07 0.31
C LYS A 22 -8.78 6.88 1.57
N ALA A 23 -7.57 6.76 2.12
CA ALA A 23 -7.16 7.53 3.28
C ALA A 23 -7.30 9.05 3.06
N GLN A 24 -6.83 9.54 1.90
CA GLN A 24 -6.99 10.95 1.52
C GLN A 24 -8.45 11.37 1.43
N THR A 25 -9.31 10.52 0.86
CA THR A 25 -10.74 10.79 0.75
C THR A 25 -11.39 10.94 2.12
N TYR A 26 -11.13 10.02 3.04
CA TYR A 26 -11.65 10.09 4.41
C TYR A 26 -11.07 11.26 5.21
N LEU A 27 -9.79 11.57 5.00
CA LEU A 27 -9.16 12.72 5.65
C LEU A 27 -9.83 14.03 5.22
N ARG A 28 -10.12 14.19 3.92
CA ARG A 28 -10.80 15.39 3.38
C ARG A 28 -12.22 15.58 3.93
N THR A 29 -12.90 14.51 4.32
CA THR A 29 -14.25 14.57 4.90
C THR A 29 -14.25 14.68 6.42
N GLY A 30 -13.08 14.90 7.05
CA GLY A 30 -12.93 15.01 8.51
C GLY A 30 -12.99 13.66 9.24
N GLN A 31 -12.99 12.54 8.52
CA GLN A 31 -13.09 11.19 9.04
C GLN A 31 -11.71 10.59 9.31
N SER A 32 -10.93 11.21 10.20
CA SER A 32 -9.53 10.88 10.45
C SER A 32 -9.31 9.44 10.97
N GLN A 33 -10.24 8.91 11.76
CA GLN A 33 -10.18 7.53 12.25
C GLN A 33 -10.25 6.50 11.11
N TYR A 34 -11.05 6.76 10.07
CA TYR A 34 -11.11 5.89 8.91
C TYR A 34 -9.86 6.05 8.04
N ALA A 35 -9.38 7.29 7.86
CA ALA A 35 -8.11 7.53 7.17
C ALA A 35 -6.94 6.76 7.82
N ALA A 36 -6.89 6.73 9.15
CA ALA A 36 -5.87 5.99 9.90
C ALA A 36 -5.90 4.47 9.62
N VAL A 37 -7.09 3.86 9.49
CA VAL A 37 -7.23 2.44 9.12
C VAL A 37 -6.57 2.16 7.76
N TYR A 38 -6.87 2.97 6.75
CA TYR A 38 -6.30 2.80 5.41
C TYR A 38 -4.78 3.05 5.37
N VAL A 39 -4.26 4.01 6.16
CA VAL A 39 -2.82 4.21 6.33
C VAL A 39 -2.16 3.01 7.01
N GLY A 40 -2.79 2.46 8.06
CA GLY A 40 -2.31 1.26 8.76
C GLY A 40 -2.20 0.04 7.83
N ASN A 41 -3.16 -0.14 6.92
CA ASN A 41 -3.09 -1.21 5.90
C ASN A 41 -1.84 -1.08 5.02
N VAL A 42 -1.50 0.14 4.61
CA VAL A 42 -0.29 0.41 3.82
C VAL A 42 0.97 0.14 4.65
N GLN A 43 1.00 0.58 5.91
CA GLN A 43 2.11 0.29 6.82
C GLN A 43 2.36 -1.22 6.99
N ASN A 44 1.31 -2.04 6.97
CA ASN A 44 1.45 -3.50 7.03
C ASN A 44 1.97 -4.12 5.72
N LEU A 45 1.62 -3.54 4.55
CA LEU A 45 2.03 -4.05 3.24
C LEU A 45 3.48 -3.70 2.87
N LEU A 46 3.92 -2.48 3.15
CA LEU A 46 5.19 -1.95 2.65
C LEU A 46 6.46 -2.68 3.14
N PRO A 47 6.58 -3.17 4.40
CA PRO A 47 7.76 -3.89 4.85
C PRO A 47 8.02 -5.16 4.03
N GLY A 48 6.99 -5.95 3.77
CA GLY A 48 7.08 -7.16 2.95
C GLY A 48 7.48 -6.85 1.51
N LEU A 49 6.90 -5.80 0.94
CA LEU A 49 7.25 -5.31 -0.40
C LEU A 49 8.71 -4.84 -0.47
N ARG A 50 9.15 -4.01 0.49
CA ARG A 50 10.53 -3.51 0.58
C ARG A 50 11.53 -4.67 0.63
N MET A 51 11.28 -5.68 1.46
CA MET A 51 12.17 -6.84 1.57
C MET A 51 12.31 -7.59 0.24
N ARG A 52 11.23 -7.74 -0.53
CA ARG A 52 11.27 -8.44 -1.82
C ARG A 52 11.96 -7.61 -2.91
N LEU A 53 11.72 -6.30 -2.94
CA LEU A 53 12.37 -5.38 -3.88
C LEU A 53 13.87 -5.20 -3.57
N GLY A 54 14.24 -5.22 -2.29
CA GLY A 54 15.63 -5.05 -1.84
C GLY A 54 16.48 -6.31 -1.88
N LYS A 55 15.89 -7.47 -2.19
CA LYS A 55 16.64 -8.66 -2.59
C LYS A 55 17.16 -8.45 -4.01
N VAL A 56 18.25 -7.69 -4.11
CA VAL A 56 19.10 -7.65 -5.30
C VAL A 56 20.08 -8.81 -5.23
#